data_AF-A0A413B2S0-F1
#
_entry.id   AF-A0A413B2S0-F1
#
_cell.length_a   1.000
_cell.length_b   1.000
_cell.length_c   1.000
_cell.angle_alpha   90.00
_cell.angle_beta   90.00
_cell.angle_gamma   90.00
#
_symmetry.space_group_name_H-M   'P 1'
#
loop_
_entity.id
_entity.type
_entity.pdbx_description
1 polymer ?
#
loop_
_entity_poly.entity_id
_entity_poly.type
_entity_poly.pdbx_seq_one_letter_code
_entity_poly.pdbx_strand_id
1 'polypeptide(L)'
;DYITGYKNILICKMGKNKYILQKMKSAFIVSFTIVFVGLGLNLILSQVVFNGGTNTPFDAEPLKYDSFVMVETFLFEISYTHPLTTNIVYILITAIFAGVLGMMGAALAISIHERKMVYALTFAIWFIPILFKNSSMHIFQPFMEYGFNVVVPVAIWCIVLYILVIITAIIWEKKIVEV
;
A
#
# COMPACT_ATOMS: atom_id res chain seq x y z
N ASP A 1 24.67 3.99 -4.66
CA ASP A 1 24.48 4.34 -6.08
C ASP A 1 24.99 5.74 -6.41
N TYR A 2 24.43 6.82 -5.84
CA TYR A 2 24.86 8.18 -6.21
C TYR A 2 26.29 8.52 -5.75
N ILE A 3 26.59 8.37 -4.46
CA ILE A 3 27.92 8.66 -3.86
C ILE A 3 29.03 7.79 -4.49
N THR A 4 28.70 6.58 -4.95
CA THR A 4 29.66 5.60 -5.45
C THR A 4 29.88 5.67 -6.97
N GLY A 5 29.20 6.57 -7.70
CA GLY A 5 29.28 6.67 -9.17
C GLY A 5 28.65 5.51 -9.95
N TYR A 6 28.23 4.44 -9.25
CA TYR A 6 27.64 3.22 -9.83
C TYR A 6 26.41 3.50 -10.70
N LYS A 7 25.63 4.53 -10.35
CA LYS A 7 24.49 5.00 -11.15
C LYS A 7 24.91 5.31 -12.60
N ASN A 8 26.03 6.01 -12.80
CA ASN A 8 26.47 6.47 -14.11
C ASN A 8 26.88 5.28 -14.99
N ILE A 9 27.61 4.31 -14.42
CA ILE A 9 28.02 3.08 -15.11
C ILE A 9 26.78 2.31 -15.60
N LEU A 10 25.77 2.16 -14.74
CA LEU A 10 24.52 1.50 -15.12
C LEU A 10 23.80 2.28 -16.21
N ILE A 11 23.62 3.60 -16.06
CA ILE A 11 22.93 4.42 -17.07
C ILE A 11 23.64 4.34 -18.43
N CYS A 12 24.97 4.37 -18.48
CA CYS A 12 25.74 4.20 -19.72
C CYS A 12 25.51 2.82 -20.36
N LYS A 13 25.36 1.75 -19.57
CA LYS A 13 25.20 0.37 -20.09
C LYS A 13 23.79 0.06 -20.60
N MET A 14 22.74 0.54 -19.92
CA MET A 14 21.34 0.17 -20.21
C MET A 14 20.47 1.32 -20.72
N GLY A 15 20.92 2.56 -20.56
CA GLY A 15 20.14 3.76 -20.86
C GLY A 15 19.23 4.19 -19.70
N LYS A 16 19.07 5.52 -19.55
CA LYS A 16 18.37 6.17 -18.43
C LYS A 16 16.93 5.68 -18.23
N ASN A 17 16.15 5.58 -19.31
CA ASN A 17 14.75 5.15 -19.23
C ASN A 17 14.61 3.70 -18.73
N LYS A 18 15.48 2.79 -19.20
CA LYS A 18 15.48 1.40 -18.74
C LYS A 18 15.92 1.28 -17.29
N TYR A 19 16.93 2.05 -16.88
CA TYR A 19 17.37 2.12 -15.49
C TYR A 19 16.24 2.55 -14.54
N ILE A 20 15.55 3.67 -14.85
CA ILE A 20 14.43 4.17 -14.03
C ILE A 20 13.33 3.10 -13.96
N LEU A 21 12.91 2.55 -15.10
CA LEU A 21 11.85 1.54 -15.14
C LEU A 21 12.21 0.29 -14.32
N GLN A 22 13.45 -0.18 -14.41
CA GLN A 22 13.91 -1.35 -13.66
C GLN A 22 13.90 -1.09 -12.15
N LYS A 23 14.39 0.07 -11.70
CA LYS A 23 14.36 0.43 -10.28
C LYS A 23 12.94 0.56 -9.74
N MET A 24 12.03 1.14 -10.52
CA MET A 24 10.60 1.24 -10.16
C MET A 24 9.96 -0.15 -10.04
N LYS A 25 10.14 -1.01 -11.05
CA LYS A 25 9.63 -2.39 -11.00
C LYS A 25 10.18 -3.18 -9.81
N SER A 26 11.48 -3.07 -9.55
CA SER A 26 12.12 -3.73 -8.42
C SER A 26 11.56 -3.23 -7.09
N ALA A 27 11.37 -1.92 -6.93
CA ALA A 27 10.82 -1.36 -5.70
C ALA A 27 9.36 -1.77 -5.46
N PHE A 28 8.55 -1.85 -6.52
CA PHE A 28 7.20 -2.39 -6.46
C PHE A 28 7.19 -3.83 -5.96
N ILE A 29 7.93 -4.72 -6.63
CA ILE A 29 7.93 -6.15 -6.33
C ILE A 29 8.43 -6.40 -4.92
N VAL A 30 9.54 -5.77 -4.51
CA VAL A 30 10.10 -5.96 -3.17
C VAL A 30 9.11 -5.52 -2.09
N SER A 31 8.51 -4.33 -2.23
CA SER A 31 7.58 -3.80 -1.21
C SER A 31 6.27 -4.61 -1.16
N PHE A 32 5.74 -4.97 -2.34
CA PHE A 32 4.57 -5.85 -2.46
C PHE A 32 4.82 -7.19 -1.77
N THR A 33 5.94 -7.86 -2.09
CA THR A 33 6.25 -9.19 -1.55
C THR A 33 6.46 -9.14 -0.04
N ILE A 34 7.15 -8.13 0.49
CA ILE A 34 7.35 -7.99 1.94
C ILE A 34 6.01 -7.90 2.67
N VAL A 35 5.11 -7.04 2.21
CA VAL A 35 3.79 -6.84 2.86
C VAL A 35 2.89 -8.05 2.67
N PHE A 36 2.84 -8.61 1.45
CA PHE A 36 2.02 -9.79 1.16
C PHE A 36 2.44 -11.00 1.99
N VAL A 37 3.74 -11.29 2.06
CA VAL A 37 4.27 -12.40 2.87
C VAL A 37 4.11 -12.11 4.36
N GLY A 38 4.41 -10.89 4.81
CA GLY A 38 4.29 -10.51 6.22
C GLY A 38 2.86 -10.67 6.75
N LEU A 39 1.87 -10.11 6.04
CA LEU A 39 0.47 -10.23 6.44
C LEU A 39 -0.10 -11.63 6.17
N GLY A 40 0.36 -12.32 5.12
CA GLY A 40 -0.03 -13.70 4.84
C GLY A 40 0.42 -14.67 5.93
N LEU A 41 1.66 -14.54 6.40
CA LEU A 41 2.17 -15.28 7.56
C LEU A 41 1.38 -14.94 8.82
N ASN A 42 1.06 -13.66 9.03
CA ASN A 42 0.23 -13.24 10.15
C ASN A 42 -1.16 -13.91 10.12
N LEU A 43 -1.80 -13.98 8.95
CA LEU A 43 -3.08 -14.66 8.79
C LEU A 43 -2.96 -16.16 9.09
N ILE A 44 -1.95 -16.84 8.55
CA ILE A 44 -1.72 -18.28 8.80
C ILE A 44 -1.54 -18.54 10.31
N LEU A 45 -0.70 -17.74 10.98
CA LEU A 45 -0.48 -17.87 12.42
C LEU A 45 -1.78 -17.64 13.21
N SER A 46 -2.58 -16.64 12.83
CA SER A 46 -3.88 -16.40 13.44
C SER A 46 -4.81 -17.62 13.32
N GLN A 47 -4.83 -18.29 12.16
CA GLN A 47 -5.64 -19.50 11.97
C GLN A 47 -5.14 -20.69 12.80
N VAL A 48 -3.83 -20.79 13.03
CA VAL A 48 -3.25 -21.85 13.87
C VAL A 48 -3.52 -21.60 15.35
N VAL A 49 -3.32 -20.37 15.83
CA VAL A 49 -3.47 -20.02 17.25
C VAL A 49 -4.93 -20.05 17.69
N PHE A 50 -5.84 -19.57 16.84
CA PHE A 50 -7.27 -19.49 17.14
C PHE A 50 -8.08 -20.61 16.47
N ASN A 51 -7.43 -21.74 16.20
CA ASN A 51 -8.07 -22.87 15.53
C ASN A 51 -9.26 -23.40 16.37
N GLY A 52 -10.44 -23.51 15.74
CA GLY A 52 -11.67 -23.92 16.41
C GLY A 52 -12.38 -22.80 17.21
N GLY A 53 -11.90 -21.56 17.14
CA GLY A 53 -12.60 -20.40 17.71
C GLY A 53 -13.87 -20.07 16.93
N THR A 54 -15.03 -20.19 17.57
CA THR A 54 -16.35 -19.85 16.98
C THR A 54 -16.95 -18.56 17.53
N ASN A 55 -16.33 -17.96 18.55
CA ASN A 55 -16.90 -16.81 19.25
C ASN A 55 -16.47 -15.50 18.55
N THR A 56 -17.45 -14.76 18.05
CA THR A 56 -17.29 -13.37 17.65
C THR A 56 -17.61 -12.45 18.84
N PRO A 57 -17.02 -11.24 18.92
CA PRO A 57 -17.39 -10.24 19.95
C PRO A 57 -18.86 -9.78 19.85
N PHE A 58 -19.48 -10.07 18.71
CA PHE A 58 -20.87 -9.78 18.43
C PHE A 58 -21.65 -11.07 18.77
N ASP A 59 -22.49 -11.02 19.80
CA ASP A 59 -23.29 -12.12 20.38
C ASP A 59 -24.33 -12.75 19.43
N ALA A 60 -24.18 -12.57 18.11
CA ALA A 60 -24.96 -13.24 17.09
C ALA A 60 -24.45 -14.67 16.87
N GLU A 61 -25.30 -15.52 16.28
CA GLU A 61 -24.86 -16.82 15.76
C GLU A 61 -23.59 -16.62 14.90
N PRO A 62 -22.54 -17.46 15.06
CA PRO A 62 -21.28 -17.27 14.35
C PRO A 62 -21.51 -17.14 12.85
N LEU A 63 -20.95 -16.09 12.23
CA LEU A 63 -21.00 -15.83 10.79
C LEU A 63 -22.41 -15.56 10.22
N LYS A 64 -23.43 -15.38 11.06
CA LYS A 64 -24.75 -14.94 10.60
C LYS A 64 -24.90 -13.44 10.82
N TYR A 65 -25.04 -12.73 9.72
CA TYR A 65 -25.23 -11.29 9.72
C TYR A 65 -26.66 -10.94 10.16
N ASP A 66 -26.78 -10.04 11.14
CA ASP A 66 -28.05 -9.49 11.61
C ASP A 66 -28.04 -7.97 11.44
N SER A 67 -28.79 -7.48 10.45
CA SER A 67 -28.85 -6.06 10.11
C SER A 67 -29.50 -5.21 11.20
N PHE A 68 -30.24 -5.81 12.15
CA PHE A 68 -30.85 -5.09 13.26
C PHE A 68 -29.84 -4.71 14.35
N VAL A 69 -28.75 -5.46 14.47
CA VAL A 69 -27.72 -5.29 15.50
C VAL A 69 -26.39 -4.79 14.91
N MET A 70 -26.10 -5.14 13.65
CA MET A 70 -24.82 -4.87 12.99
C MET A 70 -24.93 -3.72 11.99
N VAL A 71 -23.78 -3.19 11.58
CA VAL A 71 -23.71 -2.09 10.60
C VAL A 71 -24.21 -2.53 9.23
N GLU A 72 -25.21 -1.83 8.70
CA GLU A 72 -25.84 -2.03 7.38
C GLU A 72 -24.97 -1.54 6.21
N THR A 73 -23.70 -1.94 6.16
CA THR A 73 -22.85 -1.73 4.98
C THR A 73 -22.45 -3.05 4.34
N PHE A 74 -22.57 -3.11 3.01
CA PHE A 74 -22.21 -4.29 2.22
C PHE A 74 -20.78 -4.79 2.47
N LEU A 75 -19.83 -3.86 2.68
CA LEU A 75 -18.45 -4.21 3.00
C LEU A 75 -18.33 -4.90 4.36
N PHE A 76 -19.09 -4.45 5.35
CA PHE A 76 -19.12 -5.05 6.68
C PHE A 76 -19.80 -6.42 6.64
N GLU A 77 -20.94 -6.55 5.95
CA GLU A 77 -21.67 -7.81 5.78
C GLU A 77 -20.78 -8.89 5.15
N ILE A 78 -20.06 -8.58 4.07
CA ILE A 78 -19.13 -9.53 3.44
C ILE A 78 -17.96 -9.85 4.37
N SER A 79 -17.42 -8.83 5.06
CA SER A 79 -16.34 -9.04 6.02
C SER A 79 -16.75 -10.03 7.09
N TYR A 80 -17.96 -9.88 7.63
CA TYR A 80 -18.48 -10.70 8.72
C TYR A 80 -18.85 -12.12 8.27
N THR A 81 -19.49 -12.27 7.12
CA THR A 81 -19.92 -13.58 6.59
C THR A 81 -18.76 -14.40 6.04
N HIS A 82 -17.76 -13.75 5.44
CA HIS A 82 -16.61 -14.39 4.80
C HIS A 82 -15.29 -13.78 5.31
N PRO A 83 -14.94 -13.94 6.61
CA PRO A 83 -13.82 -13.26 7.23
C PRO A 83 -12.46 -13.66 6.65
N LEU A 84 -12.27 -14.94 6.32
CA LEU A 84 -11.00 -15.43 5.76
C LEU A 84 -10.78 -14.87 4.34
N THR A 85 -11.79 -14.97 3.48
CA THR A 85 -11.73 -14.42 2.11
C THR A 85 -11.50 -12.92 2.14
N THR A 86 -12.21 -12.21 3.02
CA THR A 86 -12.05 -10.76 3.19
C THR A 86 -10.63 -10.40 3.60
N ASN A 87 -10.06 -11.07 4.59
CA ASN A 87 -8.67 -10.83 4.99
C ASN A 87 -7.69 -11.03 3.82
N ILE A 88 -7.83 -12.10 3.04
CA ILE A 88 -6.97 -12.35 1.86
C ILE A 88 -7.07 -11.20 0.84
N VAL A 89 -8.29 -10.71 0.58
CA VAL A 89 -8.51 -9.58 -0.34
C VAL A 89 -7.86 -8.30 0.19
N TYR A 90 -8.05 -7.96 1.47
CA TYR A 90 -7.45 -6.77 2.08
C TYR A 90 -5.91 -6.86 2.18
N ILE A 91 -5.35 -8.05 2.37
CA ILE A 91 -3.90 -8.29 2.29
C ILE A 91 -3.39 -7.96 0.90
N LEU A 92 -4.07 -8.42 -0.16
CA LEU A 92 -3.70 -8.12 -1.53
C LEU A 92 -3.79 -6.62 -1.84
N ILE A 93 -4.88 -5.96 -1.43
CA ILE A 93 -5.06 -4.51 -1.59
C ILE A 93 -3.91 -3.76 -0.91
N THR A 94 -3.64 -4.08 0.36
CA THR A 94 -2.58 -3.44 1.15
C THR A 94 -1.20 -3.66 0.51
N ALA A 95 -0.92 -4.87 0.02
CA ALA A 95 0.32 -5.18 -0.68
C ALA A 95 0.49 -4.38 -1.99
N ILE A 96 -0.59 -4.21 -2.78
CA ILE A 96 -0.55 -3.38 -3.99
C ILE A 96 -0.22 -1.92 -3.65
N PHE A 97 -0.88 -1.36 -2.63
CA PHE A 97 -0.62 0.01 -2.17
C PHE A 97 0.82 0.17 -1.65
N ALA A 98 1.33 -0.80 -0.90
CA ALA A 98 2.72 -0.83 -0.47
C ALA A 98 3.70 -0.89 -1.66
N GLY A 99 3.37 -1.65 -2.70
CA GLY A 99 4.11 -1.67 -3.97
C GLY A 99 4.18 -0.29 -4.62
N VAL A 100 3.04 0.41 -4.75
CA VAL A 100 2.98 1.77 -5.32
C VAL A 100 3.74 2.79 -4.48
N LEU A 101 3.65 2.70 -3.15
CA LEU A 101 4.45 3.51 -2.23
C LEU A 101 5.96 3.23 -2.38
N GLY A 102 6.35 1.97 -2.55
CA GLY A 102 7.74 1.58 -2.84
C GLY A 102 8.26 2.19 -4.14
N MET A 103 7.42 2.19 -5.19
CA MET A 103 7.71 2.90 -6.43
C MET A 103 7.91 4.41 -6.22
N MET A 104 7.04 5.05 -5.45
CA MET A 104 7.16 6.47 -5.11
C MET A 104 8.47 6.77 -4.37
N GLY A 105 8.81 5.97 -3.36
CA GLY A 105 10.08 6.09 -2.63
C GLY A 105 11.29 5.93 -3.56
N ALA A 106 11.24 4.98 -4.50
CA ALA A 106 12.30 4.81 -5.50
C ALA A 106 12.41 6.01 -6.47
N ALA A 107 11.28 6.56 -6.92
CA ALA A 107 11.27 7.76 -7.78
C ALA A 107 11.90 8.96 -7.06
N LEU A 108 11.56 9.18 -5.79
CA LEU A 108 12.15 10.23 -4.95
C LEU A 108 13.64 9.99 -4.70
N ALA A 109 14.05 8.75 -4.43
CA ALA A 109 15.45 8.38 -4.23
C ALA A 109 16.31 8.66 -5.47
N ILE A 110 15.73 8.44 -6.66
CA ILE A 110 16.40 8.69 -7.93
C ILE A 110 16.57 10.19 -8.18
N SER A 111 15.63 11.04 -7.75
CA SER A 111 15.59 12.48 -8.08
C SER A 111 16.23 13.42 -7.06
N ILE A 112 16.14 13.14 -5.76
CA ILE A 112 16.58 14.05 -4.68
C ILE A 112 18.05 13.81 -4.27
N HIS A 113 18.58 12.61 -4.53
CA HIS A 113 19.95 12.16 -4.21
C HIS A 113 20.39 12.29 -2.74
N GLU A 114 19.50 12.72 -1.83
CA GLU A 114 19.76 12.94 -0.41
C GLU A 114 18.86 12.00 0.43
N ARG A 115 19.47 11.03 1.12
CA ARG A 115 18.73 9.90 1.73
C ARG A 115 17.80 10.34 2.87
N LYS A 116 18.19 11.36 3.64
CA LYS A 116 17.43 11.81 4.82
C LYS A 116 16.12 12.46 4.38
N MET A 117 16.18 13.33 3.38
CA MET A 117 15.01 13.95 2.76
C MET A 117 14.12 12.93 2.09
N VAL A 118 14.67 11.97 1.33
CA VAL A 118 13.87 10.93 0.69
C VAL A 118 13.07 10.12 1.71
N TYR A 119 13.70 9.73 2.83
CA TYR A 119 13.01 9.03 3.91
C TYR A 119 11.90 9.90 4.53
N ALA A 120 12.23 11.14 4.91
CA ALA A 120 11.26 12.06 5.51
C ALA A 120 10.06 12.34 4.60
N LEU A 121 10.28 12.56 3.31
CA LEU A 121 9.22 12.81 2.33
C LEU A 121 8.37 11.56 2.09
N THR A 122 8.99 10.40 1.93
CA THR A 122 8.24 9.14 1.72
C THR A 122 7.35 8.84 2.93
N PHE A 123 7.87 9.04 4.14
CA PHE A 123 7.10 8.91 5.37
C PHE A 123 5.95 9.92 5.43
N ALA A 124 6.22 11.21 5.20
CA ALA A 124 5.21 12.26 5.26
C ALA A 124 4.07 12.03 4.25
N ILE A 125 4.40 11.67 3.00
CA ILE A 125 3.41 11.44 1.95
C ILE A 125 2.53 10.23 2.26
N TRP A 126 3.07 9.21 2.92
CA TRP A 126 2.28 8.06 3.39
C TRP A 126 1.45 8.40 4.64
N PHE A 127 2.03 9.11 5.60
CA PHE A 127 1.45 9.31 6.92
C PHE A 127 0.40 10.42 6.98
N ILE A 128 0.56 11.53 6.24
CA ILE A 128 -0.41 12.63 6.23
C ILE A 128 -1.82 12.16 5.83
N PRO A 129 -2.01 11.34 4.77
CA PRO A 129 -3.28 10.69 4.45
C PRO A 129 -3.98 9.98 5.60
N ILE A 130 -3.20 9.43 6.54
CA ILE A 130 -3.74 8.68 7.69
C ILE A 130 -4.38 9.62 8.71
N LEU A 131 -3.87 10.86 8.82
CA LEU A 131 -4.31 11.85 9.80
C LEU A 131 -5.63 12.54 9.45
N PHE A 132 -6.10 12.41 8.22
CA PHE A 132 -7.36 13.01 7.81
C PHE A 132 -8.58 12.24 8.35
N LYS A 133 -9.70 12.94 8.47
CA LYS A 133 -10.98 12.36 8.92
C LYS A 133 -11.40 11.16 8.05
N ASN A 134 -11.23 11.29 6.73
CA ASN A 134 -11.35 10.16 5.81
C ASN A 134 -9.96 9.53 5.66
N SER A 135 -9.57 8.74 6.67
CA SER A 135 -8.22 8.19 6.78
C SER A 135 -7.94 7.17 5.67
N SER A 136 -6.72 7.17 5.13
CA SER A 136 -6.28 6.12 4.21
C SER A 136 -6.28 4.72 4.85
N MET A 137 -6.29 4.63 6.19
CA MET A 137 -6.38 3.35 6.91
C MET A 137 -7.67 2.58 6.61
N HIS A 138 -8.74 3.28 6.23
CA HIS A 138 -9.97 2.67 5.75
C HIS A 138 -9.77 1.79 4.51
N ILE A 139 -8.68 1.96 3.75
CA ILE A 139 -8.38 1.09 2.59
C ILE A 139 -7.80 -0.25 3.05
N PHE A 140 -7.10 -0.26 4.19
CA PHE A 140 -6.26 -1.39 4.60
C PHE A 140 -6.91 -2.28 5.65
N GLN A 141 -7.98 -1.82 6.30
CA GLN A 141 -8.61 -2.54 7.41
C GLN A 141 -9.90 -3.26 6.99
N PRO A 142 -10.02 -4.57 7.23
CA PRO A 142 -11.28 -5.30 7.09
C PRO A 142 -12.23 -5.02 8.28
N PHE A 143 -13.50 -5.45 8.18
CA PHE A 143 -14.52 -5.29 9.24
C PHE A 143 -14.78 -3.84 9.65
N MET A 144 -14.66 -2.94 8.70
CA MET A 144 -14.92 -1.53 8.90
C MET A 144 -16.38 -1.18 8.62
N GLU A 145 -16.88 -0.15 9.29
CA GLU A 145 -18.28 0.26 9.20
C GLU A 145 -18.60 1.03 7.91
N TYR A 146 -17.58 1.56 7.22
CA TYR A 146 -17.79 2.42 6.06
C TYR A 146 -18.01 1.62 4.77
N GLY A 147 -18.89 2.14 3.91
CA GLY A 147 -19.15 1.60 2.58
C GLY A 147 -18.20 2.11 1.49
N PHE A 148 -18.43 1.64 0.27
CA PHE A 148 -17.66 2.03 -0.92
C PHE A 148 -17.68 3.53 -1.20
N ASN A 149 -18.74 4.23 -0.80
CA ASN A 149 -18.88 5.68 -0.92
C ASN A 149 -17.79 6.46 -0.16
N VAL A 150 -17.14 5.85 0.84
CA VAL A 150 -16.00 6.43 1.56
C VAL A 150 -14.69 5.80 1.11
N VAL A 151 -14.63 4.47 1.04
CA VAL A 151 -13.38 3.74 0.74
C VAL A 151 -12.87 4.05 -0.66
N VAL A 152 -13.74 4.05 -1.68
CA VAL A 152 -13.33 4.23 -3.08
C VAL A 152 -12.77 5.63 -3.34
N PRO A 153 -13.42 6.74 -2.91
CA PRO A 153 -12.84 8.07 -3.06
C PRO A 153 -11.48 8.22 -2.37
N VAL A 154 -11.31 7.66 -1.16
CA VAL A 154 -10.04 7.72 -0.42
C VAL A 154 -8.94 6.93 -1.15
N ALA A 155 -9.28 5.76 -1.68
CA ALA A 155 -8.36 4.95 -2.49
C ALA A 155 -7.91 5.69 -3.76
N ILE A 156 -8.84 6.27 -4.51
CA ILE A 156 -8.55 7.06 -5.71
C ILE A 156 -7.65 8.24 -5.35
N TRP A 157 -7.98 8.99 -4.30
CA TRP A 157 -7.21 10.15 -3.87
C TRP A 157 -5.76 9.78 -3.51
N CYS A 158 -5.56 8.68 -2.76
CA CYS A 158 -4.23 8.18 -2.40
C CYS A 158 -3.43 7.74 -3.65
N ILE A 159 -4.05 6.98 -4.55
CA ILE A 159 -3.39 6.51 -5.78
C ILE A 159 -2.98 7.70 -6.66
N VAL A 160 -3.87 8.68 -6.84
CA VAL A 160 -3.58 9.89 -7.61
C VAL A 160 -2.41 10.66 -6.99
N LEU A 161 -2.41 10.84 -5.66
CA LEU A 161 -1.30 11.47 -4.94
C LEU A 161 0.04 10.77 -5.23
N TYR A 162 0.10 9.44 -5.08
CA TYR A 162 1.34 8.69 -5.30
C TYR A 162 1.81 8.74 -6.75
N ILE A 163 0.89 8.61 -7.72
CA ILE A 163 1.21 8.70 -9.15
C ILE A 163 1.73 10.10 -9.50
N LEU A 164 1.12 11.16 -8.98
CA LEU A 164 1.59 12.54 -9.21
C LEU A 164 3.02 12.75 -8.69
N VAL A 165 3.33 12.25 -7.49
CA VAL A 165 4.69 12.32 -6.92
C VAL A 165 5.68 11.54 -7.79
N ILE A 166 5.31 10.34 -8.25
CA ILE A 166 6.15 9.53 -9.14
C ILE A 166 6.43 10.28 -10.45
N ILE A 167 5.40 10.79 -11.11
CA ILE A 167 5.52 11.49 -12.40
C ILE A 167 6.37 12.74 -12.26
N THR A 168 6.11 13.58 -11.25
CA THR A 168 6.86 14.81 -11.01
C THR A 168 8.34 14.52 -10.71
N ALA A 169 8.64 13.52 -9.86
CA ALA A 169 10.01 13.11 -9.57
C ALA A 169 10.75 12.60 -10.82
N ILE A 170 10.09 11.84 -11.68
CA ILE A 170 10.68 11.34 -12.94
C ILE A 170 10.92 12.47 -13.94
N ILE A 171 9.98 13.40 -14.09
CA ILE A 171 10.13 14.56 -14.99
C ILE A 171 11.31 15.42 -14.51
N TRP A 172 11.40 15.64 -13.19
CA TRP A 172 12.50 16.39 -12.58
C TRP A 172 13.87 15.76 -12.85
N GLU A 173 14.00 14.44 -12.62
CA GLU A 173 15.23 13.69 -12.94
C GLU A 173 15.58 13.74 -14.43
N LYS A 174 14.56 13.77 -15.31
CA LYS A 174 14.78 13.89 -16.75
C LYS A 174 15.37 15.24 -17.12
N LYS A 175 14.82 16.34 -16.59
CA LYS A 175 15.27 17.72 -16.87
C LYS A 175 16.65 18.06 -16.31
N ILE A 176 17.00 17.59 -15.11
CA ILE A 176 18.27 17.96 -14.47
C ILE A 176 19.50 17.29 -15.11
N VAL A 177 19.34 16.12 -15.72
CA VAL A 177 20.45 15.35 -16.30
C VAL A 177 20.40 15.40 -17.84
N GLU A 178 20.15 16.58 -18.41
CA GLU A 178 20.42 16.92 -19.83
C GLU A 178 21.84 17.47 -20.05
N VAL A 179 22.76 17.26 -19.09
CA VAL A 179 24.19 17.61 -19.22
C VAL A 179 24.99 16.39 -19.64
#